data_AF-A0A922M5Q5-F1
#
_entry.id   AF-A0A922M5Q5-F1
#
_cell.length_a   1.000
_cell.length_b   1.000
_cell.length_c   1.000
_cell.angle_alpha   90.00
_cell.angle_beta   90.00
_cell.angle_gamma   90.00
#
_symmetry.space_group_name_H-M   'P 1'
#
loop_
_entity.id
_entity.type
_entity.pdbx_description
1 polymer ?
#
loop_
_entity_poly.entity_id
_entity_poly.type
_entity_poly.pdbx_seq_one_letter_code
_entity_poly.pdbx_strand_id
1 'polypeptide(L)' 'MPHVQVETFRLFIQYVYTGKLLLQDSGVFEMMTLAADLGVEDLRSACEDHVTSTLSVESACTLLAAAMEIQDRPGK' A
#
# COMPACT_ATOMS: atom_id res chain seq x y z
N MET A 1 11.20 -1.23 11.59
CA MET A 1 10.84 -0.49 10.37
C MET A 1 10.39 0.92 10.77
N PRO A 2 11.31 1.91 10.83
CA PRO A 2 10.98 3.27 11.26
C PRO A 2 10.19 4.10 10.22
N HIS A 3 10.01 3.58 9.01
CA HIS A 3 9.44 4.29 7.85
C HIS A 3 7.96 3.94 7.55
N VAL A 4 7.41 2.93 8.21
CA VAL A 4 6.03 2.46 8.01
C VAL A 4 5.13 3.14 9.04
N GLN A 5 4.04 3.75 8.59
CA GLN A 5 3.04 4.28 9.52
C GLN A 5 2.46 3.17 10.41
N VAL A 6 2.31 3.47 11.69
CA VAL A 6 1.82 2.50 12.70
C VAL A 6 0.45 1.94 12.30
N GLU A 7 -0.41 2.78 11.73
CA GLU A 7 -1.74 2.38 11.26
C GLU A 7 -1.66 1.40 10.08
N THR A 8 -0.76 1.63 9.12
CA THR A 8 -0.52 0.72 7.98
C THR A 8 -0.01 -0.64 8.46
N PHE A 9 0.94 -0.65 9.40
CA PHE A 9 1.43 -1.90 9.98
C PHE A 9 0.33 -2.65 10.76
N ARG A 10 -0.51 -1.91 11.49
CA ARG A 10 -1.64 -2.49 12.22
C ARG A 10 -2.66 -3.14 11.28
N LEU A 11 -2.98 -2.48 10.17
CA LEU A 11 -3.85 -3.03 9.12
C LEU A 11 -3.25 -4.28 8.47
N PHE A 12 -1.93 -4.29 8.24
CA PHE A 12 -1.23 -5.47 7.74
C PHE A 12 -1.36 -6.66 8.71
N ILE A 13 -1.11 -6.45 10.00
CA ILE A 13 -1.28 -7.51 11.02
C ILE A 13 -2.74 -8.00 11.04
N GLN A 14 -3.72 -7.09 10.97
CA GLN A 14 -5.13 -7.48 10.89
C GLN A 14 -5.40 -8.37 9.67
N TYR A 15 -4.84 -8.03 8.50
CA TYR A 15 -4.95 -8.87 7.31
C TYR A 15 -4.33 -10.25 7.52
N VAL A 16 -3.12 -10.34 8.07
CA VAL A 16 -2.44 -11.63 8.33
C VAL A 16 -3.28 -12.55 9.22
N TYR A 17 -3.96 -12.02 10.24
CA TYR A 17 -4.75 -12.83 11.17
C TYR A 17 -6.20 -13.08 10.74
N THR A 18 -6.76 -12.27 9.84
CA THR A 18 -8.19 -12.34 9.50
C THR A 18 -8.48 -12.63 8.03
N GLY A 19 -7.48 -12.48 7.15
CA GLY A 19 -7.62 -12.49 5.69
C GLY A 19 -8.41 -11.30 5.14
N LYS A 20 -8.73 -10.30 5.95
CA LYS A 20 -9.55 -9.14 5.56
C LYS A 20 -8.73 -7.85 5.67
N LEU A 21 -8.82 -7.03 4.64
CA LEU A 21 -8.20 -5.71 4.60
C LEU A 21 -9.19 -4.69 4.07
N LEU A 22 -9.30 -3.56 4.77
CA LEU A 22 -9.97 -2.38 4.25
C LEU A 22 -8.88 -1.37 3.88
N LEU A 23 -8.56 -1.32 2.59
CA LEU A 23 -7.49 -0.49 2.07
C LEU A 23 -8.05 0.83 1.55
N GLN A 24 -7.41 1.93 1.93
CA GLN A 24 -7.69 3.25 1.38
C GLN A 24 -6.68 3.59 0.30
N ASP A 25 -7.10 4.36 -0.70
CA ASP A 25 -6.25 4.74 -1.84
C ASP A 25 -4.98 5.49 -1.41
N SER A 26 -5.03 6.24 -0.30
CA SER A 26 -3.87 6.95 0.25
C SER A 26 -2.82 6.02 0.86
N GLY A 27 -3.18 4.80 1.25
CA GLY A 27 -2.30 3.83 1.92
C GLY A 27 -1.93 2.61 1.07
N VAL A 28 -2.46 2.50 -0.15
CA VAL A 28 -2.28 1.31 -1.01
C VAL A 28 -0.81 1.03 -1.32
N PHE A 29 -0.05 2.06 -1.66
CA PHE A 29 1.34 1.93 -2.04
C PHE A 29 2.23 1.64 -0.82
N GLU A 30 1.94 2.21 0.35
CA GLU A 30 2.69 1.91 1.58
C GLU A 30 2.43 0.47 2.03
N MET A 31 1.18 0.02 1.94
CA MET A 31 0.82 -1.38 2.17
C MET A 31 1.49 -2.32 1.17
N MET A 32 1.58 -1.93 -0.10
CA MET A 32 2.24 -2.70 -1.16
C MET A 32 3.75 -2.86 -0.87
N THR A 33 4.43 -1.79 -0.46
CA THR A 33 5.84 -1.86 -0.05
C THR A 33 6.02 -2.74 1.18
N LEU A 34 5.17 -2.58 2.20
CA LEU A 34 5.22 -3.40 3.41
C LEU A 34 4.99 -4.90 3.10
N ALA A 35 4.04 -5.20 2.22
CA ALA A 35 3.76 -6.56 1.78
C ALA A 35 4.96 -7.18 1.05
N ALA A 36 5.64 -6.41 0.20
CA ALA A 36 6.86 -6.84 -0.46
C ALA A 36 8.01 -7.08 0.54
N ASP A 37 8.23 -6.16 1.48
CA ASP A 37 9.30 -6.25 2.49
C ASP A 37 9.13 -7.46 3.42
N LEU A 38 7.88 -7.84 3.71
CA LEU A 38 7.54 -8.96 4.58
C LEU A 38 7.24 -10.26 3.82
N GLY A 39 7.30 -10.25 2.49
CA GLY A 39 7.11 -11.43 1.63
C GLY A 39 5.68 -11.95 1.56
N VAL A 40 4.68 -11.09 1.71
CA VAL A 40 3.25 -11.44 1.60
C VAL A 40 2.75 -11.09 0.19
N GLU A 41 3.07 -11.94 -0.77
CA GLU A 41 2.80 -11.68 -2.20
C GLU A 41 1.30 -11.61 -2.53
N ASP A 42 0.43 -12.37 -1.86
CA ASP A 42 -1.01 -12.32 -2.09
C ASP A 42 -1.58 -10.91 -1.79
N LEU A 43 -1.09 -10.28 -0.72
CA LEU A 43 -1.47 -8.93 -0.35
C LEU A 43 -0.92 -7.91 -1.34
N ARG A 44 0.33 -8.09 -1.77
CA ARG A 44 0.94 -7.23 -2.79
C ARG A 44 0.15 -7.28 -4.10
N SER A 45 -0.19 -8.48 -4.59
CA SER A 45 -1.02 -8.68 -5.78
C SER A 45 -2.39 -8.01 -5.64
N ALA A 46 -3.04 -8.17 -4.48
CA ALA A 46 -4.33 -7.52 -4.22
C ALA A 46 -4.24 -5.99 -4.26
N CYS A 47 -3.14 -5.40 -3.78
CA CYS A 47 -2.89 -3.97 -3.90
C CYS A 47 -2.67 -3.55 -5.36
N GLU A 48 -1.94 -4.33 -6.16
CA GLU A 48 -1.73 -4.06 -7.59
C GLU A 48 -3.03 -4.14 -8.39
N ASP A 49 -3.88 -5.12 -8.09
CA ASP A 49 -5.21 -5.27 -8.68
C ASP A 49 -6.13 -4.08 -8.34
N HIS A 50 -6.08 -3.63 -7.08
CA HIS A 50 -6.85 -2.45 -6.62
C HIS A 50 -6.40 -1.18 -7.35
N VAL A 51 -5.08 -0.93 -7.44
CA VAL A 51 -4.54 0.23 -8.18
C VAL A 51 -4.96 0.16 -9.64
N THR A 52 -4.82 -0.99 -10.28
CA THR A 52 -5.17 -1.17 -11.70
C THR A 52 -6.66 -0.95 -11.94
N SER A 53 -7.52 -1.41 -11.04
CA SER A 53 -8.97 -1.25 -11.13
C SER A 53 -9.43 0.19 -10.87
N THR A 54 -8.67 0.93 -10.06
CA THR A 54 -9.00 2.31 -9.67
C THR A 54 -8.36 3.34 -10.60
N LEU A 55 -7.38 2.94 -11.43
CA LEU A 55 -6.68 3.81 -12.36
C LEU A 55 -7.61 4.30 -13.48
N SER A 56 -7.91 5.60 -13.45
CA SER A 56 -8.71 6.31 -14.42
C SER A 56 -8.04 7.65 -14.75
N VAL A 57 -8.53 8.36 -15.76
CA VAL A 57 -8.00 9.71 -16.10
C VAL A 57 -8.13 10.67 -14.91
N GLU A 58 -9.17 10.52 -14.09
CA GLU A 58 -9.42 11.36 -12.92
C GLU A 58 -8.52 11.00 -11.73
N SER A 59 -8.23 9.71 -11.52
CA SER A 59 -7.41 9.24 -10.40
C SER A 59 -5.91 9.17 -10.71
N ALA A 60 -5.50 9.22 -11.99
CA ALA A 60 -4.13 9.03 -12.43
C ALA A 60 -3.13 9.98 -11.76
N CYS A 61 -3.43 11.29 -11.71
CA CYS A 61 -2.54 12.26 -11.07
C CYS A 61 -2.42 12.02 -9.57
N THR A 62 -3.52 11.65 -8.91
CA THR A 62 -3.53 11.35 -7.47
C THR A 62 -2.71 10.11 -7.14
N LEU A 63 -2.89 9.04 -7.91
CA LEU A 63 -2.12 7.79 -7.75
C LEU A 63 -0.63 8.00 -8.05
N LEU A 64 -0.30 8.79 -9.09
CA LEU A 64 1.08 9.14 -9.40
C LEU A 64 1.73 9.94 -8.27
N ALA A 65 1.03 10.96 -7.75
CA ALA A 65 1.53 11.76 -6.63
C ALA A 65 1.78 10.89 -5.39
N ALA A 66 0.84 10.02 -5.03
CA ALA A 66 0.98 9.11 -3.89
C ALA A 66 2.16 8.14 -4.07
N ALA A 67 2.37 7.60 -5.29
CA ALA A 67 3.52 6.75 -5.58
C ALA A 67 4.86 7.50 -5.46
N MET A 68 4.90 8.76 -5.93
CA MET A 68 6.09 9.61 -5.82
C MET A 68 6.43 9.95 -4.36
N GLU A 69 5.44 10.22 -3.51
CA GLU A 69 5.66 10.48 -2.08
C GLU A 69 6.33 9.32 -1.35
N ILE A 70 6.07 8.09 -1.77
CA ILE A 70 6.67 6.89 -1.17
C ILE A 70 8.08 6.65 -1.69
N GLN A 71 8.36 6.97 -2.95
CA GLN A 71 9.72 6.96 -3.48
C GLN A 71 10.59 8.06 -2.85
N ASP A 72 10.01 9.24 -2.60
CA ASP A 72 10.75 10.38 -2.04
C ASP A 72 11.02 10.22 -0.54
N ARG A 73 10.25 9.40 0.18
CA ARG A 73 10.47 9.11 1.60
C ARG A 73 11.84 8.45 1.77
N PRO A 74 12.89 9.20 2.14
CA PRO A 74 14.23 8.64 2.21
C PRO A 74 14.22 7.68 3.39
N GLY A 75 14.77 6.48 3.21
CA GLY A 75 15.17 5.64 4.33
C GLY A 75 16.20 6.39 5.18
N LYS A 76 15.72 7.20 6.12
CA LYS A 76 16.51 7.89 7.15
C LYS A 76 16.37 7.15 8.47
#